data_AF-A0A0M3ALT7-F1
#
_entry.id   AF-A0A0M3ALT7-F1
#
_cell.length_a   1.000
_cell.length_b   1.000
_cell.length_c   1.000
_cell.angle_alpha   90.00
_cell.angle_beta   90.00
_cell.angle_gamma   90.00
#
_symmetry.space_group_name_H-M   'P 1'
#
loop_
_entity.id
_entity.type
_entity.pdbx_description
1 polymer ?
#
loop_
_entity_poly.entity_id
_entity_poly.type
_entity_poly.pdbx_seq_one_letter_code
_entity_poly.pdbx_strand_id
1 'polypeptide(L)'
;MGTIQVDCPPDVEPHPRISISPGRSGYFAERHMTSGNERLRYNLFLEPSHLRVIGDGTGGSEAITAASVHSPGRAVFTIYGKILPGQSVSPGQYSDDLTFQMEF
;
A
#
# COMPACT_ATOMS: atom_id res chain seq x y z
N MET A 1 2.38 -2.99 -11.39
CA MET A 1 1.03 -2.62 -10.93
C MET A 1 0.36 -3.86 -10.38
N GLY A 2 -0.25 -3.76 -9.21
CA GLY A 2 -1.07 -4.82 -8.62
C GLY A 2 -2.49 -4.30 -8.41
N THR A 3 -3.47 -5.19 -8.30
CA THR A 3 -4.85 -4.81 -7.99
C THR A 3 -5.30 -5.54 -6.73
N ILE A 4 -6.07 -4.85 -5.90
CA ILE A 4 -6.76 -5.41 -4.74
C ILE A 4 -8.25 -5.25 -4.99
N GLN A 5 -8.93 -6.39 -5.00
CA GLN A 5 -10.39 -6.44 -5.06
C GLN A 5 -10.91 -6.75 -3.67
N VAL A 6 -11.87 -5.95 -3.20
CA VAL A 6 -12.61 -6.18 -1.97
C VAL A 6 -14.08 -6.27 -2.32
N ASP A 7 -14.69 -7.41 -2.03
CA ASP A 7 -16.13 -7.57 -2.18
C ASP A 7 -16.80 -7.12 -0.86
N CYS A 8 -17.47 -5.97 -0.89
CA CYS A 8 -18.17 -5.40 0.26
C CYS A 8 -19.67 -5.68 0.14
N PRO A 9 -20.37 -6.06 1.23
CA PRO A 9 -21.83 -6.06 1.23
C PRO A 9 -22.36 -4.65 0.91
N PRO A 10 -23.52 -4.53 0.23
CA PRO A 10 -24.18 -3.23 0.09
C PRO A 10 -24.57 -2.65 1.46
N ASP A 11 -24.50 -1.34 1.61
CA ASP A 11 -24.99 -0.56 2.76
C ASP A 11 -24.29 -0.82 4.12
N VAL A 12 -23.01 -1.21 4.13
CA VAL A 12 -22.22 -1.28 5.38
C VAL A 12 -21.67 0.11 5.72
N GLU A 13 -22.27 0.74 6.73
CA GLU A 13 -21.73 1.91 7.42
C GLU A 13 -21.17 1.51 8.80
N PRO A 14 -19.93 1.90 9.16
CA PRO A 14 -19.02 2.71 8.34
C PRO A 14 -18.40 1.92 7.19
N HIS A 15 -18.00 2.64 6.13
CA HIS A 15 -17.31 2.05 5.01
C HIS A 15 -16.02 1.35 5.48
N PRO A 16 -15.72 0.14 4.99
CA PRO A 16 -14.53 -0.58 5.41
C PRO A 16 -13.28 0.22 5.08
N ARG A 17 -12.38 0.26 6.05
CA ARG A 17 -11.08 0.90 5.98
C ARG A 17 -10.02 -0.14 5.77
N ILE A 18 -9.20 0.04 4.74
CA ILE A 18 -8.11 -0.86 4.42
C ILE A 18 -6.80 -0.11 4.66
N SER A 19 -5.99 -0.64 5.58
CA SER A 19 -4.65 -0.17 5.85
C SER A 19 -3.63 -1.20 5.38
N ILE A 20 -2.43 -0.70 5.07
CA ILE A 20 -1.30 -1.52 4.63
C ILE A 20 -0.17 -1.24 5.59
N SER A 21 0.49 -2.28 6.09
CA SER A 21 1.60 -2.13 7.03
C SER A 21 2.79 -1.36 6.42
N PRO A 22 3.70 -0.81 7.25
CA PRO A 22 4.93 -0.18 6.75
C PRO A 22 5.95 -1.23 6.27
N GLY A 23 5.61 -2.52 6.28
CA GLY A 23 6.52 -3.61 6.00
C GLY A 23 7.63 -3.73 7.03
N ARG A 24 8.74 -4.35 6.63
CA ARG A 24 9.91 -4.53 7.50
C ARG A 24 10.58 -3.22 7.91
N SER A 25 10.34 -2.10 7.22
CA SER A 25 10.98 -0.83 7.55
C SER A 25 10.43 -0.18 8.81
N GLY A 26 9.17 -0.42 9.16
CA GLY A 26 8.48 0.33 10.22
C GLY A 26 8.09 1.77 9.83
N TYR A 27 8.42 2.23 8.63
CA TYR A 27 8.14 3.59 8.14
C TYR A 27 7.40 3.59 6.80
N PHE A 28 6.23 4.24 6.75
CA PHE A 28 5.43 4.36 5.53
C PHE A 28 6.10 5.18 4.44
N ALA A 29 6.72 6.30 4.79
CA ALA A 29 7.36 7.21 3.83
C ALA A 29 8.55 6.56 3.08
N GLU A 30 9.18 5.55 3.70
CA GLU A 30 10.39 4.93 3.18
C GLU A 30 10.39 3.42 3.51
N ARG A 31 9.49 2.68 2.84
CA ARG A 31 9.52 1.21 2.89
C ARG A 31 10.80 0.71 2.24
N HIS A 32 11.30 -0.45 2.68
CA HIS A 32 12.45 -1.08 2.03
C HIS A 32 12.28 -2.59 1.92
N MET A 33 12.66 -3.12 0.76
CA MET A 33 12.85 -4.53 0.55
C MET A 33 14.28 -4.92 0.93
N THR A 34 14.47 -6.16 1.36
CA THR A 34 15.75 -6.66 1.87
C THR A 34 16.31 -7.77 0.98
N SER A 35 17.64 -7.77 0.80
CA SER A 35 18.42 -8.88 0.26
C SER A 35 19.69 -9.02 1.09
N GLY A 36 19.75 -10.04 1.96
CA GLY A 36 20.80 -10.13 2.98
C GLY A 36 20.86 -8.85 3.83
N ASN A 37 21.99 -8.15 3.79
CA ASN A 37 22.21 -6.90 4.54
C ASN A 37 21.86 -5.62 3.75
N GLU A 38 21.53 -5.75 2.47
CA GLU A 38 21.20 -4.61 1.62
C GLU A 38 19.71 -4.28 1.69
N ARG A 39 19.40 -2.98 1.53
CA ARG A 39 18.04 -2.44 1.58
C ARG A 39 17.75 -1.65 0.32
N LEU A 40 16.69 -2.02 -0.38
CA LEU A 40 16.19 -1.33 -1.56
C LEU A 40 14.90 -0.59 -1.22
N ARG A 41 14.94 0.74 -1.21
CA ARG A 41 13.81 1.58 -0.86
C ARG A 41 12.76 1.63 -1.95
N TYR A 42 11.51 1.55 -1.53
CA TYR A 42 10.34 1.60 -2.40
C TYR A 42 9.18 2.29 -1.68
N ASN A 43 8.13 2.61 -2.43
CA ASN A 43 6.85 2.95 -1.82
C ASN A 43 5.66 2.57 -2.70
N LEU A 44 4.47 2.61 -2.11
CA LEU A 44 3.19 2.23 -2.72
C LEU A 44 2.22 3.41 -2.75
N PHE A 45 1.39 3.47 -3.79
CA PHE A 45 0.51 4.61 -4.10
C PHE A 45 -0.83 4.12 -4.70
N LEU A 46 -1.91 4.90 -4.55
CA LEU A 46 -3.20 4.63 -5.22
C LEU A 46 -3.28 5.24 -6.62
N GLU A 47 -2.55 6.32 -6.87
CA GLU A 47 -2.57 7.00 -8.16
C GLU A 47 -1.27 6.80 -8.95
N PRO A 48 -1.34 6.76 -10.29
CA PRO A 48 -0.16 6.67 -11.15
C PRO A 48 0.74 7.91 -11.07
N SER A 49 0.27 9.01 -10.49
CA SER A 49 1.08 10.20 -10.20
C SER A 49 2.07 10.02 -9.04
N HIS A 50 1.89 8.95 -8.24
CA HIS A 50 2.74 8.62 -7.09
C HIS A 50 2.87 9.78 -6.07
N LEU A 51 1.77 10.48 -5.79
CA LEU A 51 1.76 11.64 -4.90
C LEU A 51 1.48 11.28 -3.43
N ARG A 52 0.61 10.30 -3.20
CA ARG A 52 0.11 9.96 -1.86
C ARG A 52 0.52 8.54 -1.50
N VAL A 53 1.34 8.41 -0.47
CA VAL A 53 1.81 7.12 0.04
C VAL A 53 0.66 6.41 0.75
N ILE A 54 0.42 5.15 0.40
CA ILE A 54 -0.61 4.35 1.07
C ILE A 54 -0.07 3.70 2.34
N GLY A 55 -0.89 3.62 3.37
CA GLY A 55 -0.53 3.08 4.68
C GLY A 55 -1.74 3.02 5.62
N ASP A 56 -1.54 3.44 6.86
CA ASP A 56 -2.55 3.42 7.91
C ASP A 56 -3.02 4.82 8.34
N GLY A 57 -2.76 5.86 7.55
CA GLY A 57 -3.11 7.23 7.90
C GLY A 57 -2.11 7.93 8.83
N THR A 58 -1.06 7.24 9.30
CA THR A 58 0.00 7.81 10.12
C THR A 58 1.29 8.02 9.32
N GLY A 59 2.24 8.78 9.87
CA GLY A 59 3.55 9.00 9.23
C GLY A 59 3.48 9.64 7.84
N GLY A 60 2.43 10.43 7.56
CA GLY A 60 2.17 11.05 6.26
C GLY A 60 1.58 10.11 5.20
N SER A 61 1.18 8.90 5.60
CA SER A 61 0.49 7.95 4.73
C SER A 61 -1.02 8.13 4.75
N GLU A 62 -1.69 7.44 3.82
CA GLU A 62 -3.14 7.45 3.72
C GLU A 62 -3.70 6.05 3.68
N ALA A 63 -4.76 5.83 4.46
CA ALA A 63 -5.54 4.61 4.39
C ALA A 63 -6.56 4.69 3.25
N ILE A 64 -6.90 3.51 2.75
CA ILE A 64 -7.90 3.35 1.70
C ILE A 64 -9.26 3.27 2.39
N THR A 65 -10.22 4.11 1.98
CA THR A 65 -11.60 4.02 2.43
C THR A 65 -12.50 3.60 1.27
N ALA A 66 -13.37 2.61 1.51
CA ALA A 66 -14.30 2.12 0.49
C ALA A 66 -15.47 3.08 0.19
N ALA A 67 -15.42 4.34 0.64
CA ALA A 67 -16.44 5.37 0.38
C ALA A 67 -16.68 5.64 -1.11
N SER A 68 -15.76 5.24 -1.98
CA SER A 68 -15.90 5.38 -3.43
C SER A 68 -16.79 4.32 -4.10
N VAL A 69 -17.26 3.29 -3.36
CA VAL A 69 -18.03 2.16 -3.90
C VAL A 69 -19.52 2.50 -3.95
N HIS A 70 -19.92 3.27 -4.96
CA HIS A 70 -21.31 3.70 -5.17
C HIS A 70 -22.22 2.61 -5.79
N SER A 71 -21.83 1.33 -5.75
CA SER A 71 -22.58 0.25 -6.39
C SER A 71 -22.45 -1.06 -5.63
N PRO A 72 -23.47 -1.93 -5.64
CA PRO A 72 -23.47 -3.11 -4.80
C PRO A 72 -22.27 -4.01 -5.14
N GLY A 73 -21.47 -4.33 -4.12
CA GLY A 73 -20.74 -5.59 -4.08
C GLY A 73 -19.23 -5.57 -4.31
N ARG A 74 -18.59 -4.51 -4.84
CA ARG A 74 -17.15 -4.59 -5.18
C ARG A 74 -16.39 -3.26 -5.24
N ALA A 75 -15.34 -3.14 -4.43
CA ALA A 75 -14.30 -2.13 -4.50
C ALA A 75 -13.07 -2.70 -5.22
N VAL A 76 -12.51 -1.97 -6.19
CA VAL A 76 -11.23 -2.34 -6.81
C VAL A 76 -10.25 -1.17 -6.64
N PHE A 77 -9.14 -1.45 -5.98
CA PHE A 77 -8.05 -0.49 -5.78
C PHE A 77 -6.82 -0.95 -6.56
N THR A 78 -6.25 -0.05 -7.36
CA THR A 78 -4.98 -0.32 -8.06
C THR A 78 -3.83 0.22 -7.23
N ILE A 79 -2.84 -0.63 -6.97
CA ILE A 79 -1.63 -0.24 -6.25
C ILE A 79 -0.48 -0.08 -7.24
N TYR A 80 0.12 1.09 -7.19
CA TYR A 80 1.31 1.47 -7.94
C TYR A 80 2.52 1.43 -7.01
N GLY A 81 3.50 0.60 -7.35
CA GLY A 81 4.78 0.53 -6.64
C GLY A 81 5.85 1.31 -7.38
N LYS A 82 6.70 2.01 -6.63
CA LYS A 82 7.84 2.77 -7.17
C LYS A 82 9.10 2.49 -6.36
N ILE A 83 10.18 2.10 -7.04
CA ILE A 83 11.53 2.10 -6.47
C ILE A 83 12.03 3.55 -6.44
N LEU A 84 12.54 3.98 -5.29
CA LEU A 84 13.07 5.34 -5.16
C LEU A 84 14.41 5.48 -5.92
N PRO A 85 14.65 6.59 -6.62
CA PRO A 85 15.89 6.79 -7.37
C PRO A 85 17.09 7.04 -6.46
N GLY A 86 18.31 6.93 -7.02
CA GLY A 86 19.54 7.32 -6.33
C GLY A 86 20.00 6.34 -5.24
N GLN A 87 19.75 5.05 -5.44
CA GLN A 87 20.18 3.99 -4.52
C GLN A 87 21.29 3.16 -5.19
N SER A 88 22.37 2.92 -4.45
CA SER A 88 23.46 2.03 -4.89
C SER A 88 23.35 0.73 -4.11
N VAL A 89 22.71 -0.26 -4.73
CA VAL A 89 22.54 -1.61 -4.15
C VAL A 89 22.95 -2.65 -5.19
N SER A 90 23.38 -3.83 -4.75
CA SER A 90 23.81 -4.88 -5.65
C SER A 90 22.64 -5.42 -6.50
N PRO A 91 22.90 -5.91 -7.73
CA PRO A 91 21.88 -6.63 -8.48
C PRO A 91 21.44 -7.88 -7.72
N GLY A 92 20.13 -8.07 -7.57
CA GLY A 92 19.59 -9.22 -6.85
C GLY A 92 18.08 -9.15 -6.66
N GLN A 93 17.54 -10.18 -6.01
CA GLN A 93 16.14 -10.21 -5.60
C GLN A 93 16.01 -9.59 -4.22
N TYR A 94 15.16 -8.56 -4.10
CA TYR A 94 14.79 -7.94 -2.84
C TYR A 94 13.31 -8.20 -2.59
N SER A 95 12.95 -8.56 -1.37
CA SER A 95 11.54 -8.74 -0.98
C SER A 95 11.21 -8.02 0.32
N ASP A 96 9.93 -7.68 0.47
CA ASP A 96 9.31 -7.18 1.69
C ASP A 96 7.92 -7.82 1.81
N ASP A 97 7.49 -8.07 3.05
CA ASP A 97 6.21 -8.69 3.35
C ASP A 97 5.28 -7.63 3.95
N LEU A 98 4.17 -7.36 3.27
CA LEU A 98 3.20 -6.36 3.68
C LEU A 98 1.91 -7.02 4.17
N THR A 99 1.38 -6.52 5.29
CA THR A 99 0.11 -6.96 5.84
C THR A 99 -0.97 -5.96 5.45
N PHE A 100 -2.07 -6.48 4.92
CA PHE A 100 -3.29 -5.73 4.65
C PHE A 100 -4.25 -5.97 5.80
N GLN A 101 -4.74 -4.90 6.41
CA GLN A 101 -5.72 -4.96 7.49
C GLN A 101 -6.99 -4.25 7.06
N MET A 102 -8.12 -4.93 7.26
CA MET A 102 -9.45 -4.42 6.96
C MET A 102 -10.22 -4.22 8.26
N GLU A 103 -10.79 -3.04 8.43
CA GLU A 103 -11.54 -2.61 9.61
C GLU A 103 -12.95 -2.22 9.17
N PHE A 104 -13.97 -2.65 9.93
CA PHE A 104 -15.39 -2.33 9.74
C PHE A 104 -15.89 -1.46 10.89
#